data_AF-A0A2G2BXF7-F1
#
_entry.id   AF-A0A2G2BXF7-F1
#
_cell.length_a   1.000
_cell.length_b   1.000
_cell.length_c   1.000
_cell.angle_alpha   90.00
_cell.angle_beta   90.00
_cell.angle_gamma   90.00
#
_symmetry.space_group_name_H-M   'P 1'
#
loop_
_entity.id
_entity.type
_entity.pdbx_description
1 polymer ?
#
loop_
_entity_poly.entity_id
_entity_poly.type
_entity_poly.pdbx_seq_one_letter_code
_entity_poly.pdbx_strand_id
1 'polypeptide(L)'
;MSKKTLNKANLANLGADRLADLLIEVSAGSADMKRRLRLELSHNLGPSELSADVRKRLASIRRAKTYVGWRRRKALIKDLNTQADMIILKIAPAAPTEAFELLWQFLELAPSVYNRVDDTKGDVAQVFGYAISHIDEIATRAGLDPTALAERVWEAVQGNECGEFDGIIGHLGPALGDAGMEYLQRLILTFEKAPLEADGDHAALRFLRDLRSRKGNYAAEQKSRMIKMWRQELAVAQGDTSAYIAQYSAADLKRPHIAVEVAALRLEQGQPDQALAVLTDAIPEQNAPDREGWDLIYIEALIASERFEDAQKHRWDGFLATLNPVMLRAYLRVLPDFEDIEFEEAAKAHAARFVDALRKRHGQKAAFWTRVS
;
A
#
# COMPACT_ATOMS: atom_id res chain seq x y z
N MET A 1 -34.24 -24.90 -14.15
CA MET A 1 -34.41 -23.67 -13.34
C MET A 1 -35.87 -23.26 -13.33
N SER A 2 -36.45 -22.92 -12.16
CA SER A 2 -37.86 -22.53 -12.07
C SER A 2 -38.12 -21.22 -12.82
N LYS A 3 -39.23 -21.15 -13.59
CA LYS A 3 -39.68 -19.92 -14.28
C LYS A 3 -40.08 -18.79 -13.32
N LYS A 4 -40.22 -19.09 -12.02
CA LYS A 4 -40.58 -18.11 -10.98
C LYS A 4 -39.37 -17.57 -10.19
N THR A 5 -38.17 -18.12 -10.38
CA THR A 5 -36.99 -17.66 -9.65
C THR A 5 -36.58 -16.26 -10.11
N LEU A 6 -36.29 -15.35 -9.18
CA LEU A 6 -35.79 -14.01 -9.52
C LEU A 6 -34.38 -14.09 -10.10
N ASN A 7 -34.23 -13.89 -11.41
CA ASN A 7 -32.94 -13.85 -12.10
C ASN A 7 -33.05 -13.04 -13.40
N LYS A 8 -31.90 -12.69 -13.99
CA LYS A 8 -31.82 -11.87 -15.22
C LYS A 8 -32.62 -12.47 -16.39
N ALA A 9 -32.54 -13.78 -16.60
CA ALA A 9 -33.22 -14.44 -17.72
C ALA A 9 -34.75 -14.39 -17.57
N ASN A 10 -35.27 -14.67 -16.38
CA ASN A 10 -36.71 -14.61 -16.10
C ASN A 10 -37.23 -13.17 -16.14
N LEU A 11 -36.43 -12.18 -15.71
CA LEU A 11 -36.77 -10.76 -15.85
C LEU A 11 -36.79 -10.31 -17.32
N ALA A 12 -35.82 -10.72 -18.13
CA ALA A 12 -35.77 -10.40 -19.55
C ALA A 12 -37.02 -10.91 -20.30
N ASN A 13 -37.57 -12.07 -19.90
CA ASN A 13 -38.80 -12.63 -20.45
C ASN A 13 -40.06 -11.78 -20.20
N LEU A 14 -40.02 -10.78 -19.31
CA LEU A 14 -41.14 -9.85 -19.08
C LEU A 14 -41.30 -8.83 -20.22
N GLY A 15 -40.28 -8.64 -21.05
CA GLY A 15 -40.27 -7.64 -22.13
C GLY A 15 -39.87 -6.23 -21.66
N ALA A 16 -39.43 -5.41 -22.61
CA ALA A 16 -38.84 -4.09 -22.34
C ALA A 16 -39.84 -3.13 -21.66
N ASP A 17 -41.08 -3.04 -22.16
CA ASP A 17 -42.09 -2.12 -21.63
C ASP A 17 -42.42 -2.42 -20.17
N ARG A 18 -42.64 -3.70 -19.84
CA ARG A 18 -42.95 -4.11 -18.47
C ARG A 18 -41.78 -3.87 -17.52
N LEU A 19 -40.55 -4.07 -17.99
CA LEU A 19 -39.35 -3.76 -17.21
C LEU A 19 -39.19 -2.26 -16.99
N ALA A 20 -39.47 -1.42 -17.99
CA ALA A 20 -39.42 0.03 -17.85
C ALA A 20 -40.43 0.52 -16.80
N ASP A 21 -41.68 0.05 -16.86
CA ASP A 21 -42.71 0.37 -15.86
C ASP A 21 -42.28 -0.01 -14.45
N LEU A 22 -41.75 -1.23 -14.27
CA LEU A 22 -41.27 -1.71 -12.97
C LEU A 22 -40.07 -0.89 -12.46
N LEU A 23 -39.16 -0.47 -13.35
CA LEU A 23 -38.03 0.38 -12.96
C LEU A 23 -38.50 1.78 -12.53
N ILE A 24 -39.51 2.35 -13.19
CA ILE A 24 -40.13 3.61 -12.77
C ILE A 24 -40.81 3.45 -11.41
N GLU A 25 -41.58 2.37 -11.23
CA GLU A 25 -42.29 2.08 -9.99
C GLU A 25 -41.31 1.92 -8.81
N VAL A 26 -40.31 1.05 -8.93
CA VAL A 26 -39.37 0.77 -7.84
C VAL A 26 -38.44 1.97 -7.59
N SER A 27 -38.15 2.78 -8.61
CA SER A 27 -37.33 3.98 -8.42
C SER A 27 -38.12 5.16 -7.82
N ALA A 28 -39.46 5.16 -7.83
CA ALA A 28 -40.29 6.30 -7.43
C ALA A 28 -39.91 6.91 -6.06
N GLY A 29 -39.62 6.08 -5.07
CA GLY A 29 -39.19 6.47 -3.72
C GLY A 29 -37.68 6.52 -3.48
N SER A 30 -36.86 6.17 -4.48
CA SER A 30 -35.40 6.04 -4.34
C SER A 30 -34.67 7.01 -5.28
N ALA A 31 -34.24 8.15 -4.72
CA ALA A 31 -33.45 9.14 -5.47
C ALA A 31 -32.15 8.55 -6.04
N ASP A 32 -31.58 7.56 -5.34
CA ASP A 32 -30.40 6.82 -5.77
C ASP A 32 -30.67 5.98 -7.02
N MET A 33 -31.77 5.21 -7.04
CA MET A 33 -32.16 4.42 -8.21
C MET A 33 -32.52 5.30 -9.39
N LYS A 34 -33.24 6.41 -9.18
CA LYS A 34 -33.53 7.38 -10.26
C LYS A 34 -32.26 7.92 -10.88
N ARG A 35 -31.23 8.24 -10.08
CA ARG A 35 -29.93 8.69 -10.60
C ARG A 35 -29.25 7.60 -11.40
N ARG A 36 -29.21 6.35 -10.90
CA ARG A 36 -28.60 5.24 -11.63
C ARG A 36 -29.25 5.01 -12.99
N LEU A 37 -30.59 5.02 -13.05
CA LEU A 37 -31.32 4.87 -14.32
C LEU A 37 -30.99 6.00 -15.30
N ARG A 38 -30.88 7.26 -14.83
CA ARG A 38 -30.47 8.38 -15.69
C ARG A 38 -29.06 8.20 -16.24
N LEU A 39 -28.10 7.75 -15.42
CA LEU A 39 -26.75 7.49 -15.90
C LEU A 39 -26.71 6.40 -16.98
N GLU A 40 -27.50 5.33 -16.84
CA GLU A 40 -27.60 4.29 -17.89
C GLU A 40 -28.24 4.85 -19.17
N LEU A 41 -29.22 5.75 -19.06
CA LEU A 41 -29.77 6.46 -20.22
C LEU A 41 -28.73 7.37 -20.89
N SER A 42 -27.98 8.15 -20.11
CA SER A 42 -26.91 9.02 -20.63
C SER A 42 -25.80 8.21 -21.30
N HIS A 43 -25.44 7.05 -20.74
CA HIS A 43 -24.51 6.11 -21.37
C HIS A 43 -24.99 5.64 -22.76
N ASN A 44 -26.28 5.34 -22.89
CA ASN A 44 -26.88 4.96 -24.18
C ASN A 44 -26.86 6.11 -25.21
N LEU A 45 -26.89 7.37 -24.76
CA LEU A 45 -26.78 8.54 -25.65
C LEU A 45 -25.33 8.79 -26.09
N GLY A 46 -24.36 8.36 -25.28
CA GLY A 46 -22.96 8.31 -25.64
C GLY A 46 -22.03 8.68 -24.48
N PRO A 47 -20.71 8.46 -24.62
CA PRO A 47 -19.73 8.75 -23.57
C PRO A 47 -19.73 10.21 -23.11
N SER A 48 -19.95 11.17 -24.01
CA SER A 48 -19.92 12.60 -23.68
C SER A 48 -21.06 13.03 -22.74
N GLU A 49 -22.28 12.53 -22.96
CA GLU A 49 -23.44 12.82 -22.09
C GLU A 49 -23.24 12.20 -20.70
N LEU A 50 -22.77 10.95 -20.64
CA LEU A 50 -22.43 10.31 -19.38
C LEU A 50 -21.34 11.09 -18.62
N SER A 51 -20.29 11.52 -19.33
CA SER A 51 -19.21 12.33 -18.74
C SER A 51 -19.73 13.65 -18.16
N ALA A 52 -20.64 14.34 -18.84
CA ALA A 52 -21.23 15.58 -18.35
C ALA A 52 -22.03 15.37 -17.05
N ASP A 53 -22.82 14.30 -16.98
CA ASP A 53 -23.59 13.95 -15.79
C ASP A 53 -22.70 13.56 -14.61
N VAL A 54 -21.66 12.75 -14.85
CA VAL A 54 -20.65 12.37 -13.84
C VAL A 54 -19.95 13.63 -13.34
N ARG A 55 -19.43 14.48 -14.23
CA ARG A 55 -18.76 15.75 -13.88
C ARG A 55 -19.65 16.64 -13.00
N LYS A 56 -20.93 16.78 -13.37
CA LYS A 56 -21.91 17.54 -12.57
C LYS A 56 -22.08 16.94 -11.17
N ARG A 57 -22.08 15.61 -11.05
CA ARG A 57 -22.16 14.93 -9.76
C ARG A 57 -20.90 15.13 -8.92
N LEU A 58 -19.71 14.98 -9.49
CA LEU A 58 -18.44 15.24 -8.80
C LEU A 58 -18.40 16.67 -8.26
N ALA A 59 -18.76 17.66 -9.08
CA ALA A 59 -18.84 19.07 -8.64
C ALA A 59 -19.87 19.29 -7.52
N SER A 60 -20.98 18.55 -7.53
CA SER A 60 -21.96 18.59 -6.43
C SER A 60 -21.41 17.99 -5.15
N ILE A 61 -20.64 16.89 -5.23
CA ILE A 61 -20.02 16.24 -4.06
C ILE A 61 -18.95 17.16 -3.47
N ARG A 62 -18.09 17.74 -4.31
CA ARG A 62 -17.01 18.67 -3.92
C ARG A 62 -17.53 19.88 -3.13
N ARG A 63 -18.67 20.44 -3.56
CA ARG A 63 -19.28 21.62 -2.92
C ARG A 63 -20.03 21.31 -1.62
N ALA A 64 -20.35 20.05 -1.34
CA ALA A 64 -21.13 19.69 -0.17
C ALA A 64 -20.30 19.83 1.11
N LYS A 65 -20.77 20.66 2.06
CA LYS A 65 -20.08 20.91 3.35
C LYS A 65 -20.71 20.20 4.55
N THR A 66 -21.90 19.62 4.39
CA THR A 66 -22.64 19.01 5.50
C THR A 66 -21.98 17.72 5.97
N TYR A 67 -21.82 17.60 7.29
CA TYR A 67 -21.33 16.37 7.93
C TYR A 67 -22.22 15.17 7.61
N VAL A 68 -21.60 14.06 7.24
CA VAL A 68 -22.23 12.80 6.87
C VAL A 68 -22.15 11.84 8.03
N GLY A 69 -23.19 11.87 8.86
CA GLY A 69 -23.33 10.90 9.95
C GLY A 69 -23.53 9.46 9.45
N TRP A 70 -23.32 8.50 10.35
CA TRP A 70 -23.33 7.06 10.07
C TRP A 70 -24.55 6.57 9.24
N ARG A 71 -25.75 7.15 9.45
CA ARG A 71 -26.97 6.79 8.71
C ARG A 71 -26.88 7.08 7.21
N ARG A 72 -26.15 8.12 6.82
CA ARG A 72 -26.00 8.56 5.42
C ARG A 72 -24.69 8.08 4.78
N ARG A 73 -23.74 7.61 5.58
CA ARG A 73 -22.43 7.13 5.11
C ARG A 73 -22.54 6.05 4.04
N LYS A 74 -23.39 5.04 4.24
CA LYS A 74 -23.60 3.96 3.24
C LYS A 74 -24.10 4.49 1.89
N ALA A 75 -24.96 5.51 1.91
CA ALA A 75 -25.46 6.13 0.69
C ALA A 75 -24.38 6.96 -0.03
N LEU A 76 -23.52 7.65 0.72
CA LEU A 76 -22.37 8.36 0.15
C LEU A 76 -21.40 7.39 -0.52
N ILE A 77 -21.01 6.31 0.16
CA ILE A 77 -20.10 5.29 -0.39
C ILE A 77 -20.69 4.69 -1.68
N LYS A 78 -21.98 4.34 -1.67
CA LYS A 78 -22.66 3.82 -2.86
C LYS A 78 -22.64 4.80 -4.03
N ASP A 79 -22.84 6.09 -3.75
CA ASP A 79 -22.81 7.13 -4.77
C ASP A 79 -21.40 7.33 -5.33
N LEU A 80 -20.36 7.35 -4.48
CA LEU A 80 -18.96 7.40 -4.90
C LEU A 80 -18.58 6.20 -5.77
N ASN A 81 -18.89 4.97 -5.33
CA ASN A 81 -18.69 3.76 -6.13
C ASN A 81 -19.40 3.84 -7.47
N THR A 82 -20.64 4.35 -7.49
CA THR A 82 -21.38 4.52 -8.74
C THR A 82 -20.66 5.46 -9.70
N GLN A 83 -20.09 6.58 -9.21
CA GLN A 83 -19.34 7.50 -10.07
C GLN A 83 -18.04 6.85 -10.58
N ALA A 84 -17.28 6.20 -9.70
CA ALA A 84 -16.07 5.48 -10.09
C ALA A 84 -16.37 4.40 -11.16
N ASP A 85 -17.42 3.60 -10.97
CA ASP A 85 -17.84 2.59 -11.95
C ASP A 85 -18.28 3.18 -13.29
N MET A 86 -18.95 4.34 -13.29
CA MET A 86 -19.29 5.01 -14.56
C MET A 86 -18.02 5.45 -15.29
N ILE A 87 -17.05 6.01 -14.58
CA ILE A 87 -15.77 6.45 -15.17
C ILE A 87 -15.01 5.24 -15.73
N ILE A 88 -14.78 4.22 -14.89
CA ILE A 88 -13.90 3.08 -15.19
C ILE A 88 -14.55 2.12 -16.18
N LEU A 89 -15.81 1.72 -15.96
CA LEU A 89 -16.43 0.62 -16.71
C LEU A 89 -17.21 1.10 -17.95
N LYS A 90 -17.59 2.38 -18.02
CA LYS A 90 -18.49 2.89 -19.06
C LYS A 90 -17.88 3.97 -19.93
N ILE A 91 -17.15 4.92 -19.34
CA ILE A 91 -16.52 6.02 -20.08
C ILE A 91 -15.14 5.57 -20.61
N ALA A 92 -14.28 5.02 -19.76
CA ALA A 92 -12.91 4.66 -20.14
C ALA A 92 -12.79 3.73 -21.37
N PRO A 93 -13.68 2.74 -21.58
CA PRO A 93 -13.65 1.90 -22.77
C PRO A 93 -13.72 2.69 -24.09
N ALA A 94 -14.49 3.77 -24.13
CA ALA A 94 -14.78 4.52 -25.35
C ALA A 94 -14.11 5.90 -25.43
N ALA A 95 -13.79 6.51 -24.27
CA ALA A 95 -13.22 7.84 -24.17
C ALA A 95 -12.17 7.89 -23.03
N PRO A 96 -11.00 7.27 -23.21
CA PRO A 96 -10.00 7.12 -22.14
C PRO A 96 -9.44 8.45 -21.64
N THR A 97 -9.21 9.43 -22.52
CA THR A 97 -8.74 10.78 -22.12
C THR A 97 -9.74 11.49 -21.22
N GLU A 98 -11.03 11.47 -21.57
CA GLU A 98 -12.09 12.07 -20.74
C GLU A 98 -12.27 11.30 -19.42
N ALA A 99 -12.14 9.97 -19.45
CA ALA A 99 -12.19 9.15 -18.24
C ALA A 99 -11.03 9.45 -17.29
N PHE A 100 -9.82 9.65 -17.81
CA PHE A 100 -8.67 10.05 -17.01
C PHE A 100 -8.94 11.37 -16.28
N GLU A 101 -9.45 12.38 -17.00
CA GLU A 101 -9.80 13.68 -16.39
C GLU A 101 -10.86 13.55 -15.30
N LEU A 102 -11.88 12.72 -15.50
CA LEU A 102 -12.92 12.50 -14.51
C LEU A 102 -12.41 11.69 -13.31
N LEU A 103 -11.54 10.71 -13.53
CA LEU A 103 -10.96 9.91 -12.45
C LEU A 103 -10.02 10.77 -11.61
N TRP A 104 -9.23 11.64 -12.23
CA TRP A 104 -8.42 12.63 -11.53
C TRP A 104 -9.28 13.57 -10.68
N GLN A 105 -10.34 14.15 -11.27
CA GLN A 105 -11.31 14.98 -10.53
C GLN A 105 -12.01 14.22 -9.40
N PHE A 106 -12.22 12.91 -9.56
CA PHE A 106 -12.76 12.05 -8.54
C PHE A 106 -11.79 11.92 -7.37
N LEU A 107 -10.50 11.65 -7.61
CA LEU A 107 -9.47 11.57 -6.57
C LEU A 107 -9.35 12.89 -5.79
N GLU A 108 -9.39 14.03 -6.47
CA GLU A 108 -9.39 15.36 -5.84
C GLU A 108 -10.61 15.64 -4.94
N LEU A 109 -11.64 14.77 -4.92
CA LEU A 109 -12.73 14.89 -3.97
C LEU A 109 -12.31 14.49 -2.56
N ALA A 110 -11.25 13.68 -2.40
CA ALA A 110 -10.90 13.04 -1.15
C ALA A 110 -10.77 14.02 0.04
N PRO A 111 -10.05 15.16 -0.04
CA PRO A 111 -9.99 16.11 1.08
C PRO A 111 -11.36 16.64 1.48
N SER A 112 -12.21 16.98 0.50
CA SER A 112 -13.57 17.48 0.75
C SER A 112 -14.51 16.43 1.34
N VAL A 113 -14.26 15.15 1.05
CA VAL A 113 -15.05 14.03 1.53
C VAL A 113 -14.61 13.63 2.93
N TYR A 114 -13.30 13.44 3.16
CA TYR A 114 -12.76 13.05 4.48
C TYR A 114 -13.06 14.09 5.55
N ASN A 115 -12.98 15.38 5.23
CA ASN A 115 -13.29 16.45 6.19
C ASN A 115 -14.75 16.46 6.69
N ARG A 116 -15.66 15.71 6.06
CA ARG A 116 -17.09 15.69 6.41
C ARG A 116 -17.63 14.30 6.71
N VAL A 117 -16.81 13.26 6.76
CA VAL A 117 -17.24 11.89 7.07
C VAL A 117 -16.26 11.23 8.03
N ASP A 118 -16.78 10.59 9.07
CA ASP A 118 -15.97 9.68 9.87
C ASP A 118 -15.73 8.39 9.10
N ASP A 119 -14.48 8.20 8.65
CA ASP A 119 -14.02 7.00 7.97
C ASP A 119 -13.05 6.15 8.79
N THR A 120 -13.26 6.07 10.11
CA THR A 120 -12.46 5.19 10.99
C THR A 120 -12.39 3.73 10.53
N LYS A 121 -13.37 3.25 9.72
CA LYS A 121 -13.34 1.88 9.16
C LYS A 121 -12.62 1.77 7.80
N GLY A 122 -12.26 2.88 7.18
CA GLY A 122 -11.60 2.91 5.87
C GLY A 122 -12.49 2.61 4.67
N ASP A 123 -13.82 2.52 4.83
CA ASP A 123 -14.73 2.18 3.72
C ASP A 123 -14.76 3.27 2.65
N VAL A 124 -14.55 4.55 3.01
CA VAL A 124 -14.48 5.66 2.04
C VAL A 124 -13.11 5.66 1.37
N ALA A 125 -12.03 5.49 2.13
CA ALA A 125 -10.67 5.34 1.61
C ALA A 125 -10.57 4.17 0.61
N GLN A 126 -11.26 3.07 0.87
CA GLN A 126 -11.33 1.93 -0.06
C GLN A 126 -11.91 2.32 -1.43
N VAL A 127 -12.86 3.25 -1.49
CA VAL A 127 -13.41 3.71 -2.78
C VAL A 127 -12.37 4.48 -3.58
N PHE A 128 -11.61 5.36 -2.93
CA PHE A 128 -10.52 6.11 -3.59
C PHE A 128 -9.38 5.17 -3.98
N GLY A 129 -9.04 4.20 -3.13
CA GLY A 129 -8.08 3.14 -3.42
C GLY A 129 -8.47 2.29 -4.65
N TYR A 130 -9.76 1.94 -4.77
CA TYR A 130 -10.28 1.28 -5.97
C TYR A 130 -10.19 2.18 -7.21
N ALA A 131 -10.48 3.47 -7.07
CA ALA A 131 -10.40 4.41 -8.19
C ALA A 131 -8.96 4.59 -8.70
N ILE A 132 -8.00 4.85 -7.80
CA ILE A 132 -6.59 5.05 -8.19
C ILE A 132 -5.97 3.77 -8.76
N SER A 133 -6.41 2.58 -8.33
CA SER A 133 -5.87 1.31 -8.85
C SER A 133 -6.21 1.02 -10.32
N HIS A 134 -7.05 1.83 -10.96
CA HIS A 134 -7.40 1.72 -12.38
C HIS A 134 -6.82 2.87 -13.23
N ILE A 135 -6.11 3.81 -12.61
CA ILE A 135 -5.64 5.00 -13.32
C ILE A 135 -4.56 4.67 -14.34
N ASP A 136 -3.77 3.63 -14.09
CA ASP A 136 -2.69 3.14 -14.96
C ASP A 136 -3.21 2.66 -16.32
N GLU A 137 -4.23 1.80 -16.33
CA GLU A 137 -4.84 1.26 -17.54
C GLU A 137 -5.47 2.39 -18.36
N ILE A 138 -6.17 3.31 -17.69
CA ILE A 138 -6.86 4.43 -18.33
C ILE A 138 -5.83 5.41 -18.92
N ALA A 139 -4.80 5.78 -18.16
CA ALA A 139 -3.75 6.70 -18.61
C ALA A 139 -2.98 6.14 -19.81
N THR A 140 -2.62 4.86 -19.77
CA THR A 140 -1.92 4.18 -20.88
C THR A 140 -2.74 4.25 -22.18
N ARG A 141 -4.06 4.09 -22.08
CA ARG A 141 -4.96 4.15 -23.24
C ARG A 141 -5.29 5.58 -23.69
N ALA A 142 -5.16 6.55 -22.79
CA ALA A 142 -5.46 7.95 -23.07
C ALA A 142 -4.37 8.63 -23.92
N GLY A 143 -3.15 8.08 -23.97
CA GLY A 143 -2.05 8.62 -24.77
C GLY A 143 -1.68 10.05 -24.39
N LEU A 144 -1.60 10.33 -23.08
CA LEU A 144 -1.34 11.65 -22.53
C LEU A 144 0.08 12.12 -22.88
N ASP A 145 0.29 13.44 -22.96
CA ASP A 145 1.64 13.99 -23.09
C ASP A 145 2.45 13.68 -21.80
N PRO A 146 3.60 12.98 -21.92
CA PRO A 146 4.41 12.58 -20.78
C PRO A 146 4.86 13.73 -19.87
N THR A 147 5.16 14.90 -20.45
CA THR A 147 5.70 16.04 -19.70
C THR A 147 4.60 16.75 -18.94
N ALA A 148 3.46 17.01 -19.59
CA ALA A 148 2.28 17.57 -18.94
C ALA A 148 1.74 16.63 -17.84
N LEU A 149 1.81 15.31 -18.04
CA LEU A 149 1.46 14.33 -17.02
C LEU A 149 2.42 14.40 -15.81
N ALA A 150 3.72 14.53 -16.06
CA ALA A 150 4.72 14.68 -15.01
C ALA A 150 4.51 15.95 -14.16
N GLU A 151 4.17 17.08 -14.79
CA GLU A 151 3.82 18.34 -14.09
C GLU A 151 2.59 18.16 -13.21
N ARG A 152 1.54 17.52 -13.74
CA ARG A 152 0.31 17.28 -12.99
C ARG A 152 0.52 16.32 -11.81
N VAL A 153 1.31 15.26 -12.00
CA VAL A 153 1.71 14.34 -10.92
C VAL A 153 2.49 15.10 -9.86
N TRP A 154 3.43 15.96 -10.27
CA TRP A 154 4.21 16.76 -9.35
C TRP A 154 3.34 17.68 -8.48
N GLU A 155 2.40 18.41 -9.08
CA GLU A 155 1.45 19.24 -8.33
C GLU A 155 0.62 18.42 -7.33
N ALA A 156 0.13 17.26 -7.76
CA ALA A 156 -0.66 16.37 -6.90
C ALA A 156 0.13 15.83 -5.71
N VAL A 157 1.36 15.34 -5.91
CA VAL A 157 2.14 14.77 -4.80
C VAL A 157 2.59 15.84 -3.79
N GLN A 158 2.77 17.09 -4.22
CA GLN A 158 3.06 18.21 -3.31
C GLN A 158 1.84 18.59 -2.44
N GLY A 159 0.63 18.49 -2.98
CA GLY A 159 -0.63 18.83 -2.30
C GLY A 159 -1.35 17.67 -1.62
N ASN A 160 -0.72 16.49 -1.53
CA ASN A 160 -1.33 15.23 -1.11
C ASN A 160 -1.53 15.12 0.42
N GLU A 161 -2.31 16.04 1.00
CA GLU A 161 -2.51 16.13 2.45
C GLU A 161 -3.25 14.93 3.05
N CYS A 162 -4.12 14.28 2.27
CA CYS A 162 -4.95 13.17 2.73
C CYS A 162 -4.51 11.80 2.18
N GLY A 163 -3.40 11.73 1.44
CA GLY A 163 -2.90 10.50 0.83
C GLY A 163 -3.71 10.02 -0.38
N GLU A 164 -4.55 10.86 -0.97
CA GLU A 164 -5.38 10.51 -2.13
C GLU A 164 -4.59 10.19 -3.42
N PHE A 165 -3.34 10.64 -3.48
CA PHE A 165 -2.40 10.38 -4.56
C PHE A 165 -1.19 9.53 -4.12
N ASP A 166 -1.29 8.83 -2.98
CA ASP A 166 -0.23 7.90 -2.55
C ASP A 166 0.00 6.81 -3.63
N GLY A 167 1.26 6.58 -4.00
CA GLY A 167 1.61 5.60 -5.04
C GLY A 167 1.34 6.06 -6.48
N ILE A 168 0.88 7.30 -6.72
CA ILE A 168 0.51 7.78 -8.05
C ILE A 168 1.68 7.73 -9.05
N ILE A 169 2.92 7.92 -8.59
CA ILE A 169 4.11 7.85 -9.45
C ILE A 169 4.30 6.42 -9.96
N GLY A 170 4.10 5.44 -9.08
CA GLY A 170 4.10 4.02 -9.43
C GLY A 170 2.99 3.67 -10.44
N HIS A 171 1.75 4.11 -10.17
CA HIS A 171 0.61 3.83 -11.05
C HIS A 171 0.77 4.45 -12.44
N LEU A 172 1.25 5.69 -12.54
CA LEU A 172 1.37 6.39 -13.82
C LEU A 172 2.71 6.17 -14.53
N GLY A 173 3.61 5.36 -13.96
CA GLY A 173 4.92 5.10 -14.56
C GLY A 173 4.88 4.64 -16.00
N PRO A 174 4.06 3.66 -16.38
CA PRO A 174 3.91 3.24 -17.77
C PRO A 174 3.45 4.36 -18.71
N ALA A 175 2.55 5.25 -18.26
CA ALA A 175 2.03 6.36 -19.06
C ALA A 175 3.00 7.54 -19.15
N LEU A 176 3.81 7.76 -18.10
CA LEU A 176 4.88 8.74 -18.08
C LEU A 176 6.03 8.35 -19.02
N GLY A 177 6.36 7.06 -19.10
CA GLY A 177 7.52 6.57 -19.83
C GLY A 177 8.83 7.24 -19.38
N ASP A 178 9.90 7.05 -20.14
CA ASP A 178 11.23 7.56 -19.77
C ASP A 178 11.27 9.10 -19.73
N ALA A 179 10.64 9.76 -20.71
CA ALA A 179 10.63 11.22 -20.81
C ALA A 179 9.89 11.89 -19.64
N GLY A 180 8.71 11.38 -19.27
CA GLY A 180 7.94 11.89 -18.13
C GLY A 180 8.64 11.62 -16.81
N MET A 181 9.24 10.43 -16.65
CA MET A 181 10.02 10.06 -15.46
C MET A 181 11.26 10.95 -15.28
N GLU A 182 12.02 11.20 -16.33
CA GLU A 182 13.18 12.11 -16.28
C GLU A 182 12.76 13.55 -15.97
N TYR A 183 11.62 14.00 -16.50
CA TYR A 183 11.09 15.32 -16.17
C TYR A 183 10.67 15.40 -14.68
N LEU A 184 9.95 14.40 -14.18
CA LEU A 184 9.55 14.33 -12.77
C LEU A 184 10.76 14.30 -11.83
N GLN A 185 11.81 13.56 -12.19
CA GLN A 185 13.07 13.53 -11.45
C GLN A 185 13.71 14.93 -11.36
N ARG A 186 13.69 15.70 -12.46
CA ARG A 186 14.18 17.09 -12.47
C ARG A 186 13.34 18.01 -11.58
N LEU A 187 12.02 17.84 -11.54
CA LEU A 187 11.14 18.59 -10.63
C LEU A 187 11.48 18.29 -9.17
N ILE A 188 11.63 17.02 -8.79
CA ILE A 188 12.03 16.60 -7.45
C ILE A 188 13.40 17.21 -7.06
N LEU A 189 14.38 17.16 -7.97
CA LEU A 189 15.71 17.76 -7.74
C LEU A 189 15.66 19.28 -7.58
N THR A 190 14.80 19.95 -8.34
CA THR A 190 14.60 21.40 -8.24
C THR A 190 13.98 21.75 -6.90
N PHE A 191 12.96 21.00 -6.47
CA PHE A 191 12.33 21.17 -5.17
C PHE A 191 13.29 20.90 -4.01
N GLU A 192 14.12 19.86 -4.08
CA GLU A 192 15.13 19.57 -3.05
C GLU A 192 16.07 20.77 -2.83
N LYS A 193 16.53 21.40 -3.92
CA LYS A 193 17.45 22.55 -3.88
C LYS A 193 16.78 23.86 -3.46
N ALA A 194 15.47 23.97 -3.63
CA ALA A 194 14.73 25.16 -3.22
C ALA A 194 14.84 25.37 -1.69
N PRO A 195 14.90 26.62 -1.20
CA PRO A 195 14.85 26.89 0.23
C PRO A 195 13.54 26.35 0.83
N LEU A 196 13.51 26.16 2.15
CA LEU A 196 12.26 25.89 2.84
C LEU A 196 11.36 27.11 2.68
N GLU A 197 10.14 26.91 2.19
CA GLU A 197 9.15 27.97 2.15
C GLU A 197 8.84 28.41 3.59
N ALA A 198 8.62 29.72 3.76
CA ALA A 198 8.22 30.26 5.05
C ALA A 198 6.82 29.72 5.37
N ASP A 199 6.75 28.85 6.39
CA ASP A 199 5.48 28.34 6.89
C ASP A 199 4.60 29.52 7.32
N GLY A 200 3.44 29.65 6.66
CA GLY A 200 2.43 30.69 6.93
C GLY A 200 1.81 30.57 8.33
N ASP A 201 2.13 29.51 9.08
CA ASP A 201 1.65 29.29 10.44
C ASP A 201 2.23 30.29 11.44
N HIS A 202 1.50 30.48 12.55
CA HIS A 202 1.94 31.30 13.67
C HIS A 202 3.24 30.75 14.30
N ALA A 203 4.16 31.63 14.73
CA ALA A 203 5.47 31.25 15.27
C ALA A 203 5.40 30.23 16.43
N ALA A 204 4.35 30.31 17.25
CA ALA A 204 4.10 29.36 18.33
C ALA A 204 3.78 27.93 17.83
N LEU A 205 3.02 27.79 16.73
CA LEU A 205 2.72 26.49 16.13
C LEU A 205 3.97 25.86 15.52
N ARG A 206 4.81 26.67 14.87
CA ARG A 206 6.12 26.24 14.35
C ARG A 206 7.01 25.71 15.48
N PHE A 207 7.16 26.48 16.56
CA PHE A 207 7.94 26.05 17.72
C PHE A 207 7.44 24.73 18.32
N LEU A 208 6.13 24.56 18.47
CA LEU A 208 5.55 23.31 18.97
C LEU A 208 5.80 22.11 18.04
N ARG A 209 5.83 22.32 16.72
CA ARG A 209 6.19 21.28 15.74
C ARG A 209 7.67 20.96 15.80
N ASP A 210 8.53 21.97 15.92
CA ASP A 210 9.98 21.78 15.99
C ASP A 210 10.40 20.99 17.23
N LEU A 211 9.72 21.17 18.37
CA LEU A 211 9.91 20.33 19.56
C LEU A 211 9.58 18.85 19.34
N ARG A 212 8.72 18.52 18.38
CA ARG A 212 8.40 17.13 18.00
C ARG A 212 9.38 16.55 16.98
N SER A 213 10.23 17.39 16.37
CA SER A 213 11.26 16.99 15.42
C SER A 213 12.52 16.53 16.16
N ARG A 214 13.15 15.45 15.70
CA ARG A 214 14.40 14.95 16.32
C ARG A 214 15.55 15.94 16.13
N LYS A 215 15.54 16.69 15.03
CA LYS A 215 16.59 17.66 14.67
C LYS A 215 16.19 19.11 14.94
N GLY A 216 15.05 19.36 15.58
CA GLY A 216 14.59 20.72 15.90
C GLY A 216 14.17 21.57 14.69
N ASN A 217 13.96 20.93 13.53
CA ASN A 217 13.39 21.57 12.34
C ASN A 217 12.41 20.59 11.68
N TYR A 218 11.13 20.77 11.97
CA TYR A 218 10.07 19.89 11.48
C TYR A 218 9.91 20.00 9.95
N ALA A 219 9.92 21.22 9.41
CA ALA A 219 9.73 21.45 7.98
C ALA A 219 10.84 20.79 7.13
N ALA A 220 12.10 20.87 7.57
CA ALA A 220 13.21 20.22 6.90
C ALA A 220 13.09 18.68 6.93
N GLU A 221 12.70 18.11 8.08
CA GLU A 221 12.48 16.67 8.20
C GLU A 221 11.31 16.21 7.32
N GLN A 222 10.20 16.95 7.29
CA GLN A 222 9.05 16.65 6.44
C GLN A 222 9.43 16.69 4.95
N LYS A 223 10.09 17.75 4.50
CA LYS A 223 10.60 17.87 3.13
C LYS A 223 11.50 16.69 2.76
N SER A 224 12.44 16.34 3.64
CA SER A 224 13.35 15.20 3.41
C SER A 224 12.61 13.86 3.31
N ARG A 225 11.57 13.65 4.14
CA ARG A 225 10.75 12.43 4.11
C ARG A 225 9.94 12.32 2.81
N MET A 226 9.32 13.41 2.37
CA MET A 226 8.57 13.45 1.11
C MET A 226 9.48 13.17 -0.09
N ILE A 227 10.64 13.82 -0.16
CA ILE A 227 11.61 13.58 -1.24
C ILE A 227 12.06 12.12 -1.26
N LYS A 228 12.35 11.54 -0.09
CA LYS A 228 12.71 10.12 0.02
C LYS A 228 11.60 9.22 -0.53
N MET A 229 10.36 9.46 -0.13
CA MET A 229 9.20 8.69 -0.59
C MET A 229 9.03 8.77 -2.11
N TRP A 230 9.04 9.97 -2.69
CA TRP A 230 8.89 10.14 -4.15
C TRP A 230 10.03 9.50 -4.94
N ARG A 231 11.27 9.57 -4.44
CA ARG A 231 12.41 8.88 -5.07
C ARG A 231 12.29 7.37 -5.02
N GLN A 232 11.76 6.84 -3.92
CA GLN A 232 11.50 5.41 -3.78
C GLN A 232 10.42 4.96 -4.76
N GLU A 233 9.31 5.69 -4.88
CA GLU A 233 8.27 5.38 -5.88
C GLU A 233 8.81 5.47 -7.31
N LEU A 234 9.61 6.51 -7.62
CA LEU A 234 10.26 6.67 -8.93
C LEU A 234 11.15 5.46 -9.24
N ALA A 235 11.99 5.05 -8.29
CA ALA A 235 12.89 3.92 -8.45
C ALA A 235 12.12 2.60 -8.66
N VAL A 236 11.04 2.38 -7.91
CA VAL A 236 10.17 1.21 -8.11
C VAL A 236 9.53 1.23 -9.49
N ALA A 237 9.00 2.38 -9.92
CA ALA A 237 8.37 2.52 -11.24
C ALA A 237 9.35 2.30 -12.40
N GLN A 238 10.63 2.66 -12.21
CA GLN A 238 11.71 2.46 -13.18
C GLN A 238 12.34 1.05 -13.10
N GLY A 239 12.01 0.26 -12.08
CA GLY A 239 12.70 -1.00 -11.79
C GLY A 239 14.16 -0.81 -11.33
N ASP A 240 14.54 0.39 -10.88
CA ASP A 240 15.88 0.71 -10.42
C ASP A 240 16.02 0.41 -8.91
N THR A 241 16.16 -0.87 -8.60
CA THR A 241 16.39 -1.35 -7.24
C THR A 241 17.66 -0.73 -6.60
N SER A 242 18.67 -0.39 -7.41
CA SER A 242 19.89 0.26 -6.90
C SER A 242 19.62 1.68 -6.42
N ALA A 243 18.86 2.48 -7.19
CA ALA A 243 18.42 3.81 -6.79
C ALA A 243 17.49 3.78 -5.56
N TYR A 244 16.66 2.75 -5.44
CA TYR A 244 15.83 2.52 -4.25
C TYR A 244 16.69 2.29 -3.00
N ILE A 245 17.65 1.36 -3.07
CA ILE A 245 18.56 1.05 -1.97
C ILE A 245 19.39 2.28 -1.57
N ALA A 246 19.82 3.10 -2.53
CA ALA A 246 20.60 4.32 -2.27
C ALA A 246 19.86 5.37 -1.41
N GLN A 247 18.54 5.27 -1.23
CA GLN A 247 17.78 6.15 -0.33
C GLN A 247 17.95 5.82 1.16
N TYR A 248 18.54 4.66 1.49
CA TYR A 248 18.81 4.27 2.87
C TYR A 248 20.20 4.69 3.31
N SER A 249 20.28 5.43 4.41
CA SER A 249 21.56 5.76 5.03
C SER A 249 22.15 4.56 5.76
N ALA A 250 23.45 4.57 6.04
CA ALA A 250 24.08 3.54 6.89
C ALA A 250 23.43 3.42 8.29
N ALA A 251 22.83 4.50 8.80
CA ALA A 251 22.08 4.47 10.05
C ALA A 251 20.70 3.81 9.91
N ASP A 252 20.05 3.95 8.75
CA ASP A 252 18.78 3.26 8.46
C ASP A 252 19.01 1.75 8.31
N LEU A 253 20.09 1.36 7.62
CA LEU A 253 20.46 -0.03 7.41
C LEU A 253 20.80 -0.79 8.71
N LYS A 254 21.03 -0.10 9.83
CA LYS A 254 21.16 -0.74 11.15
C LYS A 254 19.84 -1.24 11.74
N ARG A 255 18.70 -0.85 11.15
CA ARG A 255 17.38 -1.33 11.58
C ARG A 255 17.12 -2.68 10.90
N PRO A 256 16.89 -3.77 11.65
CA PRO A 256 16.82 -5.10 11.05
C PRO A 256 15.73 -5.22 9.96
N HIS A 257 14.53 -4.67 10.15
CA HIS A 257 13.50 -4.69 9.11
C HIS A 257 13.92 -4.03 7.79
N ILE A 258 14.67 -2.92 7.83
CA ILE A 258 15.20 -2.25 6.62
C ILE A 258 16.33 -3.07 6.02
N ALA A 259 17.22 -3.60 6.86
CA ALA A 259 18.32 -4.46 6.42
C ALA A 259 17.82 -5.70 5.67
N VAL A 260 16.76 -6.33 6.19
CA VAL A 260 16.11 -7.49 5.58
C VAL A 260 15.53 -7.16 4.21
N GLU A 261 14.80 -6.04 4.10
CA GLU A 261 14.25 -5.56 2.84
C GLU A 261 15.35 -5.29 1.80
N VAL A 262 16.39 -4.53 2.18
CA VAL A 262 17.53 -4.25 1.29
C VAL A 262 18.29 -5.52 0.91
N ALA A 263 18.46 -6.46 1.84
CA ALA A 263 19.14 -7.72 1.58
C ALA A 263 18.36 -8.60 0.59
N ALA A 264 17.04 -8.70 0.74
CA ALA A 264 16.18 -9.42 -0.21
C ALA A 264 16.28 -8.82 -1.62
N LEU A 265 16.18 -7.49 -1.74
CA LEU A 265 16.35 -6.79 -3.02
C LEU A 265 17.73 -7.04 -3.67
N ARG A 266 18.79 -7.12 -2.86
CA ARG A 266 20.13 -7.45 -3.36
C ARG A 266 20.26 -8.90 -3.80
N LEU A 267 19.57 -9.84 -3.15
CA LEU A 267 19.53 -11.23 -3.57
C LEU A 267 18.86 -11.39 -4.93
N GLU A 268 17.75 -10.68 -5.16
CA GLU A 268 17.08 -10.65 -6.46
C GLU A 268 17.99 -10.11 -7.58
N GLN A 269 18.90 -9.18 -7.26
CA GLN A 269 19.94 -8.68 -8.17
C GLN A 269 21.17 -9.61 -8.29
N GLY A 270 21.17 -10.77 -7.65
CA GLY A 270 22.32 -11.69 -7.66
C GLY A 270 23.54 -11.17 -6.89
N GLN A 271 23.33 -10.37 -5.85
CA GLN A 271 24.40 -9.80 -5.01
C GLN A 271 24.37 -10.37 -3.58
N PRO A 272 24.54 -11.70 -3.39
CA PRO A 272 24.35 -12.34 -2.09
C PRO A 272 25.38 -11.91 -1.04
N ASP A 273 26.64 -11.63 -1.42
CA ASP A 273 27.65 -11.14 -0.48
C ASP A 273 27.34 -9.73 0.05
N GLN A 274 26.73 -8.86 -0.77
CA GLN A 274 26.30 -7.54 -0.31
C GLN A 274 25.07 -7.65 0.61
N ALA A 275 24.16 -8.59 0.34
CA ALA A 275 23.05 -8.90 1.23
C ALA A 275 23.55 -9.38 2.60
N LEU A 276 24.53 -10.29 2.63
CA LEU A 276 25.16 -10.76 3.87
C LEU A 276 25.81 -9.63 4.66
N ALA A 277 26.51 -8.71 4.00
CA ALA A 277 27.14 -7.57 4.67
C ALA A 277 26.11 -6.68 5.36
N VAL A 278 25.01 -6.32 4.66
CA VAL A 278 23.93 -5.49 5.23
C VAL A 278 23.27 -6.18 6.42
N LEU A 279 22.99 -7.48 6.33
CA LEU A 279 22.36 -8.23 7.43
C LEU A 279 23.26 -8.33 8.66
N THR A 280 24.56 -8.58 8.45
CA THR A 280 25.54 -8.75 9.53
C THR A 280 25.71 -7.47 10.36
N ASP A 281 25.55 -6.30 9.75
CA ASP A 281 25.60 -5.02 10.45
C ASP A 281 24.30 -4.68 11.23
N ALA A 282 23.24 -5.51 11.09
CA ALA A 282 21.90 -5.25 11.58
C ALA A 282 21.26 -6.47 12.25
N ILE A 283 22.03 -7.21 13.05
CA ILE A 283 21.56 -8.44 13.73
C ILE A 283 20.52 -8.07 14.80
N PRO A 284 19.26 -8.54 14.70
CA PRO A 284 18.24 -8.31 15.72
C PRO A 284 18.51 -9.14 16.98
N GLU A 285 18.02 -8.66 18.12
CA GLU A 285 18.01 -9.42 19.37
C GLU A 285 17.21 -10.73 19.20
N GLN A 286 17.58 -11.75 19.98
CA GLN A 286 17.06 -13.11 19.81
C GLN A 286 15.54 -13.25 20.00
N ASN A 287 14.91 -12.37 20.79
CA ASN A 287 13.47 -12.36 21.03
C ASN A 287 12.74 -11.23 20.28
N ALA A 288 13.43 -10.54 19.38
CA ALA A 288 12.82 -9.45 18.63
C ALA A 288 11.83 -10.00 17.59
N PRO A 289 10.68 -9.34 17.35
CA PRO A 289 9.68 -9.82 16.39
C PRO A 289 10.20 -9.96 14.95
N ASP A 290 11.21 -9.19 14.57
CA ASP A 290 11.84 -9.18 13.25
C ASP A 290 12.92 -10.27 13.08
N ARG A 291 13.26 -11.02 14.14
CA ARG A 291 14.31 -12.04 14.12
C ARG A 291 14.06 -13.14 13.10
N GLU A 292 12.83 -13.65 13.03
CA GLU A 292 12.48 -14.75 12.14
C GLU A 292 12.62 -14.36 10.66
N GLY A 293 12.16 -13.16 10.29
CA GLY A 293 12.33 -12.63 8.94
C GLY A 293 13.80 -12.39 8.58
N TRP A 294 14.60 -11.93 9.55
CA TRP A 294 16.04 -11.77 9.36
C TRP A 294 16.76 -13.11 9.15
N ASP A 295 16.46 -14.12 9.98
CA ASP A 295 17.10 -15.44 9.86
C ASP A 295 16.80 -16.10 8.50
N LEU A 296 15.59 -15.92 7.97
CA LEU A 296 15.21 -16.44 6.65
C LEU A 296 16.09 -15.87 5.54
N ILE A 297 16.13 -14.54 5.40
CA ILE A 297 16.90 -13.87 4.34
C ILE A 297 18.40 -14.10 4.53
N TYR A 298 18.89 -14.17 5.77
CA TYR A 298 20.29 -14.49 6.05
C TYR A 298 20.67 -15.90 5.57
N ILE A 299 19.84 -16.90 5.82
CA ILE A 299 20.06 -18.28 5.33
C ILE A 299 20.01 -18.31 3.80
N GLU A 300 19.04 -17.63 3.18
CA GLU A 300 18.95 -17.54 1.72
C GLU A 300 20.20 -16.90 1.11
N ALA A 301 20.71 -15.83 1.73
CA ALA A 301 21.94 -15.18 1.30
C ALA A 301 23.18 -16.08 1.46
N LEU A 302 23.28 -16.85 2.55
CA LEU A 302 24.36 -17.82 2.72
C LEU A 302 24.32 -18.92 1.66
N ILE A 303 23.13 -19.44 1.35
CA ILE A 303 22.94 -20.45 0.30
C ILE A 303 23.30 -19.89 -1.07
N ALA A 304 22.87 -18.67 -1.39
CA ALA A 304 23.16 -18.01 -2.66
C ALA A 304 24.65 -17.65 -2.83
N SER A 305 25.38 -17.41 -1.73
CA SER A 305 26.84 -17.27 -1.71
C SER A 305 27.58 -18.62 -1.61
N GLU A 306 26.91 -19.76 -1.81
CA GLU A 306 27.46 -21.12 -1.72
C GLU A 306 28.08 -21.49 -0.35
N ARG A 307 27.70 -20.78 0.71
CA ARG A 307 28.14 -21.01 2.11
C ARG A 307 27.19 -21.96 2.83
N PHE A 308 27.04 -23.17 2.29
CA PHE A 308 26.04 -24.14 2.76
C PHE A 308 26.27 -24.58 4.22
N GLU A 309 27.54 -24.75 4.62
CA GLU A 309 27.89 -25.14 6.00
C GLU A 309 27.47 -24.06 7.01
N ASP A 310 27.72 -22.79 6.70
CA ASP A 310 27.31 -21.66 7.53
C ASP A 310 25.78 -21.57 7.63
N ALA A 311 25.07 -21.84 6.52
CA ALA A 311 23.61 -21.88 6.52
C ALA A 311 23.05 -22.99 7.42
N GLN A 312 23.67 -24.18 7.38
CA GLN A 312 23.29 -25.30 8.25
C GLN A 312 23.59 -25.01 9.71
N LYS A 313 24.77 -24.46 10.00
CA LYS A 313 25.13 -24.02 11.35
C LYS A 313 24.13 -23.00 11.91
N HIS A 314 23.75 -22.00 11.10
CA HIS A 314 22.77 -20.99 11.51
C HIS A 314 21.39 -21.59 11.82
N ARG A 315 20.91 -22.54 11.02
CA ARG A 315 19.65 -23.27 11.28
C ARG A 315 19.71 -24.01 12.61
N TRP A 316 20.82 -24.70 12.87
CA TRP A 316 21.02 -25.45 14.11
C TRP A 316 21.09 -24.53 15.33
N ASP A 317 21.90 -23.48 15.27
CA ASP A 317 22.04 -22.48 16.35
C ASP A 317 20.71 -21.77 16.64
N GLY A 318 19.94 -21.43 15.58
CA GLY A 318 18.60 -20.87 15.69
C GLY A 318 17.61 -21.82 16.39
N PHE A 319 17.66 -23.11 16.07
CA PHE A 319 16.88 -24.13 16.79
C PHE A 319 17.31 -24.25 18.25
N LEU A 320 18.61 -24.32 18.55
CA LEU A 320 19.09 -24.41 19.93
C LEU A 320 18.68 -23.21 20.79
N ALA A 321 18.61 -22.02 20.18
CA ALA A 321 18.21 -20.78 20.82
C ALA A 321 16.71 -20.68 21.14
N THR A 322 15.86 -21.10 20.20
CA THR A 322 14.42 -20.75 20.20
C THR A 322 13.48 -21.95 20.16
N LEU A 323 14.03 -23.16 19.95
CA LEU A 323 13.29 -24.38 19.61
C LEU A 323 12.39 -24.23 18.36
N ASN A 324 12.77 -23.39 17.39
CA ASN A 324 11.98 -23.21 16.17
C ASN A 324 11.93 -24.51 15.34
N PRO A 325 10.74 -25.13 15.18
CA PRO A 325 10.59 -26.41 14.49
C PRO A 325 10.75 -26.28 12.96
N VAL A 326 10.63 -25.08 12.39
CA VAL A 326 10.88 -24.82 10.96
C VAL A 326 12.37 -24.94 10.68
N MET A 327 13.22 -24.31 11.50
CA MET A 327 14.68 -24.38 11.37
C MET A 327 15.21 -25.81 11.52
N LEU A 328 14.73 -26.56 12.52
CA LEU A 328 15.11 -27.96 12.72
C LEU A 328 14.72 -28.84 11.53
N ARG A 329 13.50 -28.72 11.02
CA ARG A 329 13.05 -29.50 9.85
C ARG A 329 13.86 -29.16 8.60
N ALA A 330 14.17 -27.88 8.40
CA ALA A 330 15.01 -27.44 7.28
C ALA A 330 16.45 -27.94 7.40
N TYR A 331 16.98 -28.06 8.62
CA TYR A 331 18.30 -28.65 8.89
C TYR A 331 18.31 -30.14 8.56
N LEU A 332 17.40 -30.92 9.17
CA LEU A 332 17.34 -32.38 9.00
C LEU A 332 17.14 -32.80 7.53
N ARG A 333 16.35 -32.04 6.76
CA ARG A 333 16.07 -32.35 5.35
C ARG A 333 17.31 -32.34 4.44
N VAL A 334 18.37 -31.62 4.83
CA VAL A 334 19.58 -31.48 4.01
C VAL A 334 20.66 -32.49 4.42
N LEU A 335 20.52 -33.14 5.59
CA LEU A 335 21.46 -34.14 6.03
C LEU A 335 21.41 -35.38 5.12
N PRO A 336 22.54 -36.07 4.93
CA PRO A 336 22.55 -37.39 4.32
C PRO A 336 21.64 -38.36 5.08
N ASP A 337 21.02 -39.31 4.36
CA ASP A 337 20.27 -40.40 4.97
C ASP A 337 21.14 -41.07 6.06
N PHE A 338 20.55 -41.40 7.21
CA PHE A 338 21.16 -42.03 8.40
C PHE A 338 21.91 -41.11 9.38
N GLU A 339 22.29 -39.88 9.00
CA GLU A 339 22.83 -38.88 9.95
C GLU A 339 21.72 -38.11 10.69
N ASP A 340 20.52 -38.05 10.11
CA ASP A 340 19.34 -37.38 10.66
C ASP A 340 18.91 -37.91 12.05
N ILE A 341 19.06 -39.21 12.30
CA ILE A 341 18.66 -39.86 13.56
C ILE A 341 19.46 -39.31 14.76
N GLU A 342 20.78 -39.16 14.62
CA GLU A 342 21.64 -38.66 15.72
C GLU A 342 21.31 -37.20 16.05
N PHE A 343 21.07 -36.38 15.02
CA PHE A 343 20.69 -34.98 15.20
C PHE A 343 19.26 -34.83 15.74
N GLU A 344 18.33 -35.72 15.38
CA GLU A 344 17.01 -35.77 15.98
C GLU A 344 17.06 -36.10 17.48
N GLU A 345 17.89 -37.05 17.89
CA GLU A 345 18.07 -37.40 19.31
C GLU A 345 18.70 -36.23 20.09
N ALA A 346 19.72 -35.58 19.52
CA ALA A 346 20.33 -34.39 20.10
C ALA A 346 19.30 -33.25 20.25
N ALA A 347 18.45 -33.04 19.24
CA ALA A 347 17.39 -32.05 19.27
C ALA A 347 16.34 -32.34 20.35
N LYS A 348 15.91 -33.60 20.48
CA LYS A 348 14.97 -34.06 21.53
C LYS A 348 15.57 -33.86 22.92
N ALA A 349 16.83 -34.22 23.11
CA ALA A 349 17.54 -34.04 24.39
C ALA A 349 17.68 -32.56 24.76
N HIS A 350 17.97 -31.69 23.80
CA HIS A 350 18.06 -30.25 24.03
C HIS A 350 16.70 -29.63 24.37
N ALA A 351 15.64 -29.99 23.63
CA ALA A 351 14.29 -29.53 23.90
C ALA A 351 13.81 -29.90 25.32
N ALA A 352 14.09 -31.13 25.77
CA ALA A 352 13.78 -31.57 27.14
C ALA A 352 14.49 -30.69 28.20
N ARG A 353 15.80 -30.44 28.02
CA ARG A 353 16.59 -29.58 28.94
C ARG A 353 16.10 -28.13 28.94
N PHE A 354 15.71 -27.61 27.78
CA PHE A 354 15.22 -26.24 27.64
C PHE A 354 13.88 -26.04 28.34
N VAL A 355 12.94 -26.98 28.18
CA VAL A 355 11.64 -26.97 28.88
C VAL A 355 11.84 -27.05 30.40
N ASP A 356 12.75 -27.89 30.87
CA ASP A 356 13.08 -27.99 32.30
C ASP A 356 13.71 -26.70 32.85
N ALA A 357 14.56 -26.03 32.06
CA ALA A 357 15.15 -24.75 32.43
C ALA A 357 14.11 -23.62 32.51
N LEU A 358 13.13 -23.60 31.59
CA LEU A 358 12.00 -22.67 31.65
C LEU A 358 11.12 -22.93 32.87
N ARG A 359 10.77 -24.20 33.13
CA ARG A 359 9.99 -24.59 34.33
C ARG A 359 10.69 -24.15 35.62
N LYS A 360 12.00 -24.33 35.74
CA LYS A 360 12.79 -23.86 36.90
C LYS A 360 12.79 -22.33 37.02
N ARG A 361 12.91 -21.59 35.92
CA ARG A 361 12.83 -20.11 35.92
C ARG A 361 11.45 -19.60 36.35
N HIS A 362 10.36 -20.22 35.88
CA HIS A 362 9.01 -19.87 36.29
C HIS A 362 8.72 -20.25 37.76
N GLY A 363 9.21 -21.41 38.21
CA GLY A 363 9.12 -21.83 39.61
C GLY A 363 9.90 -20.93 40.57
N GLN A 364 11.09 -20.44 40.18
CA GLN A 364 11.87 -19.48 40.96
C GLN A 364 11.23 -18.09 40.99
N LYS A 365 10.65 -17.61 39.88
CA LYS A 365 9.87 -16.35 39.89
C LYS A 365 8.64 -16.46 40.78
N ALA A 366 7.90 -17.58 40.74
CA ALA A 366 6.77 -17.81 41.64
C ALA A 366 7.21 -17.83 43.11
N ALA A 367 8.28 -18.57 43.44
CA ALA A 367 8.85 -18.61 44.79
C ALA A 367 9.40 -17.24 45.26
N PHE A 368 9.93 -16.41 44.36
CA PHE A 368 10.35 -15.04 44.67
C PHE A 368 9.15 -14.17 45.07
N TRP A 369 8.04 -14.23 44.34
CA TRP A 369 6.82 -13.49 44.70
C TRP A 369 6.14 -14.03 45.96
N THR A 370 6.22 -15.34 46.25
CA THR A 370 5.71 -15.93 47.51
C THR A 370 6.58 -15.59 48.73
N ARG A 371 7.83 -15.18 48.54
CA ARG A 371 8.74 -14.79 49.64
C ARG A 371 8.74 -13.28 49.92
N VAL A 372 8.16 -12.50 49.01
CA VAL A 372 8.06 -11.03 49.05
C VAL A 372 6.60 -10.57 49.34
N SER A 373 5.65 -11.51 49.36
CA SER A 373 4.29 -11.32 49.91
C SER A 373 4.25 -11.87 51.33
#